data_AF-A0A534JZS3-F1
#
_entry.id   AF-A0A534JZS3-F1
#
_cell.length_a   1.000
_cell.length_b   1.000
_cell.length_c   1.000
_cell.angle_alpha   90.00
_cell.angle_beta   90.00
_cell.angle_gamma   90.00
#
_symmetry.space_group_name_H-M   'P 1'
#
loop_
_entity.id
_entity.type
_entity.pdbx_description
1 polymer ?
#
loop_
_entity_poly.entity_id
_entity_poly.type
_entity_poly.pdbx_seq_one_letter_code
_entity_poly.pdbx_strand_id
1 'polypeptide(L)'
;KIGQGSVDLRGLYDTQKHLANDTSFGVGFAPFSELETVVLQTELLINGALKKDLKEVGQDIKVMGVRHEDSMRLTIAAAMVDKFVPDKDHYRSVVEELRERLLDNAVKYTDRAVKVDINTGDNYDAGIFYLTVTGLSWENGDDGSVGRGNRVSGLITPYRPMSMEAAAGKNPVTHVGKLYNLLSFEIADRIVKEHAGKVKEVWVRIVSQIGKPIDEPQAATAQIIPEKGTHLSSIVKDAEVLIDEELENIYKLTDRIVQGKVRCF
;
A
#
# COMPACT_ATOMS: atom_id res chain seq x y z
N LYS A 1 10.01 -24.52 0.85
CA LYS A 1 9.53 -25.88 1.22
C LYS A 1 8.09 -25.74 1.72
N ILE A 2 7.15 -26.54 1.22
CA ILE A 2 5.73 -26.49 1.61
C ILE A 2 5.41 -27.78 2.38
N GLY A 3 4.80 -27.66 3.56
CA GLY A 3 4.30 -28.77 4.36
C GLY A 3 2.77 -28.83 4.35
N GLN A 4 2.19 -29.88 4.91
CA GLN A 4 0.75 -29.96 5.11
C GLN A 4 0.33 -29.12 6.32
N GLY A 5 -0.82 -28.47 6.22
CA GLY A 5 -1.44 -27.79 7.36
C GLY A 5 -1.77 -28.76 8.50
N SER A 6 -1.73 -28.26 9.73
CA SER A 6 -2.07 -29.04 10.91
C SER A 6 -3.52 -29.53 10.86
N VAL A 7 -3.82 -30.63 11.55
CA VAL A 7 -5.14 -31.30 11.47
C VAL A 7 -6.25 -30.39 12.00
N ASP A 8 -5.98 -29.66 13.07
CA ASP A 8 -6.87 -28.67 13.69
C ASP A 8 -7.21 -27.50 12.76
N LEU A 9 -6.21 -26.84 12.17
CA LEU A 9 -6.44 -25.72 11.24
C LEU A 9 -7.14 -26.17 9.95
N ARG A 10 -6.86 -27.37 9.47
CA ARG A 10 -7.60 -27.96 8.34
C ARG A 10 -9.04 -28.28 8.71
N GLY A 11 -9.30 -28.71 9.94
CA GLY A 11 -10.66 -28.95 10.44
C GLY A 11 -11.49 -27.67 10.56
N LEU A 12 -10.84 -26.53 10.83
CA LEU A 12 -11.47 -25.20 10.80
C LEU A 12 -11.71 -24.68 9.38
N TYR A 13 -10.90 -25.11 8.40
CA TYR A 13 -11.06 -24.71 7.02
C TYR A 13 -12.28 -25.40 6.40
N ASP A 14 -13.41 -24.72 6.46
CA ASP A 14 -14.67 -25.11 5.85
C ASP A 14 -15.15 -23.97 4.95
N THR A 15 -15.10 -24.19 3.63
CA THR A 15 -15.48 -23.20 2.63
C THR A 15 -16.98 -22.88 2.63
N GLN A 16 -17.80 -23.66 3.33
CA GLN A 16 -19.23 -23.36 3.48
C GLN A 16 -19.51 -22.50 4.71
N LYS A 17 -18.68 -22.59 5.75
CA LYS A 17 -18.89 -21.88 7.02
C LYS A 17 -18.12 -20.57 7.14
N HIS A 18 -17.09 -20.38 6.32
CA HIS A 18 -16.25 -19.18 6.31
C HIS A 18 -15.79 -18.77 7.72
N LEU A 19 -15.26 -19.73 8.49
CA LEU A 19 -14.76 -19.46 9.84
C LEU A 19 -13.37 -18.84 9.77
N ALA A 20 -13.13 -17.82 10.58
CA ALA A 20 -11.84 -17.18 10.75
C ALA A 20 -10.77 -18.20 11.11
N ASN A 21 -9.70 -18.22 10.32
CA ASN A 21 -8.59 -19.14 10.53
C ASN A 21 -7.70 -18.79 11.73
N ASP A 22 -7.82 -17.55 12.24
CA ASP A 22 -6.92 -16.98 13.25
C ASP A 22 -7.60 -15.85 14.03
N THR A 23 -6.99 -15.45 15.14
CA THR A 23 -7.32 -14.24 15.92
C THR A 23 -6.36 -13.14 15.51
N SER A 24 -6.77 -12.33 14.53
CA SER A 24 -5.96 -11.29 13.91
C SER A 24 -6.77 -10.01 13.76
N PHE A 25 -6.16 -8.98 13.14
CA PHE A 25 -6.85 -7.72 12.88
C PHE A 25 -6.42 -7.08 11.57
N GLY A 26 -7.36 -6.36 10.95
CA GLY A 26 -7.15 -5.51 9.79
C GLY A 26 -7.25 -4.03 10.15
N VAL A 27 -6.47 -3.19 9.48
CA VAL A 27 -6.48 -1.74 9.69
C VAL A 27 -6.45 -1.02 8.35
N GLY A 28 -7.40 -0.12 8.16
CA GLY A 28 -7.55 0.67 6.95
C GLY A 28 -7.82 2.13 7.27
N PHE A 29 -7.57 3.01 6.32
CA PHE A 29 -7.79 4.44 6.49
C PHE A 29 -8.06 5.15 5.18
N ALA A 30 -8.76 6.27 5.27
CA ALA A 30 -9.02 7.16 4.15
C ALA A 30 -9.26 8.60 4.65
N PRO A 31 -9.06 9.62 3.80
CA PRO A 31 -8.30 9.55 2.55
C PRO A 31 -6.80 9.38 2.83
N PHE A 32 -6.03 9.09 1.78
CA PHE A 32 -4.58 9.31 1.83
C PHE A 32 -4.30 10.80 1.98
N SER A 33 -3.30 11.12 2.78
CA SER A 33 -2.73 12.45 2.85
C SER A 33 -2.04 12.81 1.54
N GLU A 34 -1.74 14.09 1.34
CA GLU A 34 -0.98 14.54 0.17
C GLU A 34 0.35 13.80 0.03
N LEU A 35 1.13 13.65 1.11
CA LEU A 35 2.42 12.95 1.06
C LEU A 35 2.26 11.47 0.68
N GLU A 36 1.28 10.78 1.28
CA GLU A 36 0.99 9.38 0.95
C GLU A 36 0.59 9.22 -0.52
N THR A 37 -0.20 10.17 -1.04
CA THR A 37 -0.62 10.20 -2.45
C THR A 37 0.58 10.44 -3.37
N VAL A 38 1.40 11.46 -3.09
CA VAL A 38 2.60 11.78 -3.87
C VAL A 38 3.56 10.59 -3.92
N VAL A 39 3.84 9.96 -2.78
CA VAL A 39 4.74 8.79 -2.71
C VAL A 39 4.22 7.62 -3.53
N LEU A 40 2.94 7.26 -3.36
CA LEU A 40 2.34 6.15 -4.10
C LEU A 40 2.33 6.42 -5.60
N GLN A 41 1.89 7.62 -6.01
CA GLN A 41 1.78 7.98 -7.43
C GLN A 41 3.15 8.13 -8.10
N THR A 42 4.20 8.47 -7.33
CA THR A 42 5.59 8.49 -7.82
C THR A 42 6.04 7.09 -8.23
N GLU A 43 5.88 6.08 -7.37
CA GLU A 43 6.27 4.70 -7.69
C GLU A 43 5.44 4.15 -8.87
N LEU A 44 4.12 4.35 -8.85
CA LEU A 44 3.22 3.90 -9.93
C LEU A 44 3.53 4.57 -11.27
N LEU A 45 3.99 5.82 -11.27
CA LEU A 45 4.42 6.50 -12.48
C LEU A 45 5.69 5.85 -13.05
N ILE A 46 6.70 5.61 -12.21
CA ILE A 46 7.99 5.05 -12.63
C ILE A 46 7.81 3.62 -13.16
N ASN A 47 7.08 2.78 -12.43
CA ASN A 47 6.80 1.40 -12.80
C ASN A 47 5.60 1.23 -13.75
N GLY A 48 4.94 2.32 -14.11
CA GLY A 48 3.86 2.37 -15.08
C GLY A 48 4.28 3.09 -16.35
N ALA A 49 3.80 4.33 -16.52
CA ALA A 49 3.89 5.05 -17.79
C ALA A 49 5.35 5.30 -18.23
N LEU A 50 6.25 5.60 -17.30
CA LEU A 50 7.64 5.98 -17.65
C LEU A 50 8.46 4.83 -18.21
N LYS A 51 8.10 3.56 -17.97
CA LYS A 51 8.84 2.40 -18.53
C LYS A 51 8.87 2.36 -20.06
N LYS A 52 7.94 3.04 -20.73
CA LYS A 52 7.90 3.12 -22.19
C LYS A 52 9.03 4.00 -22.74
N ASP A 53 9.36 5.05 -21.99
CA ASP A 53 10.25 6.12 -22.41
C ASP A 53 11.64 5.98 -21.76
N LEU A 54 11.70 5.47 -20.52
CA LEU A 54 12.92 5.28 -19.73
C LEU A 54 13.16 3.79 -19.45
N LYS A 55 13.76 3.10 -20.43
CA LYS A 55 14.08 1.65 -20.34
C LYS A 55 15.26 1.38 -19.42
N GLU A 56 16.10 2.37 -19.22
CA GLU A 56 17.25 2.39 -18.31
C GLU A 56 16.80 2.21 -16.87
N VAL A 57 15.62 2.71 -16.49
CA VAL A 57 15.14 2.59 -15.12
C VAL A 57 14.57 1.18 -14.92
N GLY A 58 15.15 0.41 -14.01
CA GLY A 58 14.73 -0.94 -13.60
C GLY A 58 13.49 -0.96 -12.71
N GLN A 59 12.94 -2.14 -12.44
CA GLN A 59 11.68 -2.29 -11.70
C GLN A 59 11.83 -2.11 -10.18
N ASP A 60 13.04 -2.27 -9.66
CA ASP A 60 13.31 -2.07 -8.23
C ASP A 60 13.42 -0.58 -7.90
N ILE A 61 12.29 -0.06 -7.43
CA ILE A 61 12.06 1.32 -7.10
C ILE A 61 11.62 1.39 -5.63
N LYS A 62 12.32 2.19 -4.84
CA LYS A 62 11.92 2.53 -3.48
C LYS A 62 11.76 4.03 -3.36
N VAL A 63 10.53 4.47 -3.07
CA VAL A 63 10.21 5.88 -2.83
C VAL A 63 10.03 6.11 -1.34
N MET A 64 10.80 7.04 -0.79
CA MET A 64 10.64 7.53 0.57
C MET A 64 10.21 8.98 0.53
N GLY A 65 9.10 9.31 1.18
CA GLY A 65 8.64 10.69 1.35
C GLY A 65 8.76 11.14 2.80
N VAL A 66 9.35 12.32 3.01
CA VAL A 66 9.34 13.02 4.30
C VAL A 66 8.77 14.41 4.09
N ARG A 67 7.84 14.83 4.94
CA ARG A 67 7.27 16.16 4.91
C ARG A 67 7.55 16.90 6.20
N HIS A 68 8.09 18.11 6.07
CA HIS A 68 8.20 19.09 7.13
C HIS A 68 7.33 20.28 6.74
N GLU A 69 6.19 20.44 7.44
CA GLU A 69 5.22 21.49 7.16
C GLU A 69 4.80 21.51 5.68
N ASP A 70 5.22 22.55 4.94
CA ASP A 70 4.91 22.78 3.52
C ASP A 70 6.06 22.42 2.57
N SER A 71 7.08 21.72 3.06
CA SER A 71 8.12 21.11 2.22
C SER A 71 8.07 19.59 2.28
N MET A 72 8.11 18.96 1.11
CA MET A 72 8.29 17.52 0.94
C MET A 72 9.66 17.22 0.34
N ARG A 73 10.30 16.17 0.82
CA ARG A 73 11.46 15.55 0.19
C ARG A 73 11.12 14.12 -0.21
N LEU A 74 11.25 13.83 -1.49
CA LEU A 74 11.18 12.49 -2.04
C LEU A 74 12.60 11.98 -2.27
N THR A 75 12.95 10.85 -1.67
CA THR A 75 14.19 10.13 -1.95
C THR A 75 13.84 8.84 -2.69
N ILE A 76 14.36 8.69 -3.90
CA ILE A 76 14.11 7.53 -4.75
C ILE A 76 15.40 6.74 -4.89
N ALA A 77 15.36 5.46 -4.53
CA ALA A 77 16.36 4.50 -4.99
C ALA A 77 15.77 3.79 -6.22
N ALA A 78 16.43 3.93 -7.36
CA ALA A 78 16.02 3.39 -8.64
C ALA A 78 17.19 2.63 -9.26
N ALA A 79 17.08 1.30 -9.30
CA ALA A 79 18.04 0.48 -10.02
C ALA A 79 18.08 0.88 -11.50
N MET A 80 19.27 1.01 -12.09
CA MET A 80 19.43 1.26 -13.53
C MET A 80 19.91 -0.01 -14.24
N VAL A 81 19.36 -0.31 -15.42
CA VAL A 81 19.68 -1.51 -16.21
C VAL A 81 20.87 -1.23 -17.12
N ASP A 82 21.99 -1.88 -16.84
CA ASP A 82 23.31 -1.60 -17.41
C ASP A 82 23.37 -1.64 -18.94
N LYS A 83 22.67 -2.59 -19.58
CA LYS A 83 22.68 -2.76 -21.05
C LYS A 83 22.09 -1.56 -21.80
N PHE A 84 21.33 -0.71 -21.10
CA PHE A 84 20.77 0.53 -21.65
C PHE A 84 21.55 1.77 -21.22
N VAL A 85 22.60 1.62 -20.42
CA VAL A 85 23.42 2.72 -19.90
C VAL A 85 24.86 2.56 -20.44
N PRO A 86 25.18 3.14 -21.60
CA PRO A 86 26.47 2.93 -22.27
C PRO A 86 27.67 3.52 -21.52
N ASP A 87 27.44 4.58 -20.73
CA ASP A 87 28.48 5.29 -20.00
C ASP A 87 27.95 6.06 -18.79
N LYS A 88 28.87 6.66 -18.03
CA LYS A 88 28.59 7.40 -16.79
C LYS A 88 27.79 8.68 -17.03
N ASP A 89 27.96 9.33 -18.17
CA ASP A 89 27.27 10.57 -18.46
C ASP A 89 25.82 10.29 -18.88
N HIS A 90 25.57 9.19 -19.59
CA HIS A 90 24.21 8.69 -19.86
C HIS A 90 23.47 8.33 -18.57
N TYR A 91 24.14 7.65 -17.63
CA TYR A 91 23.55 7.36 -16.32
C TYR A 91 23.06 8.65 -15.63
N ARG A 92 23.92 9.67 -15.59
CA ARG A 92 23.60 10.96 -14.98
C ARG A 92 22.43 11.62 -15.70
N SER A 93 22.42 11.65 -17.04
CA SER A 93 21.31 12.26 -17.78
C SER A 93 19.98 11.55 -17.52
N VAL A 94 19.97 10.23 -17.37
CA VAL A 94 18.75 9.46 -17.02
C VAL A 94 18.29 9.79 -15.61
N VAL A 95 19.20 9.93 -14.64
CA VAL A 95 18.87 10.37 -13.27
C VAL A 95 18.27 11.77 -13.28
N GLU A 96 18.84 12.70 -14.05
CA GLU A 96 18.31 14.07 -14.18
C GLU A 96 16.93 14.07 -14.85
N GLU A 97 16.76 13.36 -15.98
CA GLU A 97 15.45 13.27 -16.65
C GLU A 97 14.39 12.65 -15.73
N LEU A 98 14.72 11.56 -15.02
CA LEU A 98 13.82 10.97 -14.04
C LEU A 98 13.42 11.99 -12.98
N ARG A 99 14.36 12.79 -12.46
CA ARG A 99 14.05 13.82 -11.46
C ARG A 99 13.03 14.83 -11.96
N GLU A 100 13.22 15.37 -13.16
CA GLU A 100 12.31 16.37 -13.74
C GLU A 100 10.92 15.78 -13.95
N ARG A 101 10.82 14.55 -14.47
CA ARG A 101 9.54 13.84 -14.64
C ARG A 101 8.79 13.66 -13.32
N LEU A 102 9.52 13.42 -12.23
CA LEU A 102 8.92 13.23 -10.90
C LEU A 102 8.49 14.56 -10.27
N LEU A 103 9.24 15.64 -10.49
CA LEU A 103 8.83 16.99 -10.08
C LEU A 103 7.54 17.41 -10.81
N ASP A 104 7.48 17.22 -12.14
CA ASP A 104 6.29 17.47 -12.96
C ASP A 104 5.09 16.60 -12.56
N ASN A 105 5.34 15.41 -12.02
CA ASN A 105 4.28 14.57 -11.50
C ASN A 105 3.76 15.07 -10.15
N ALA A 106 4.65 15.49 -9.26
CA ALA A 106 4.30 15.90 -7.90
C ALA A 106 3.34 17.10 -7.88
N VAL A 107 3.50 18.06 -8.81
CA VAL A 107 2.62 19.25 -8.90
C VAL A 107 1.16 18.92 -9.20
N LYS A 108 0.85 17.69 -9.67
CA LYS A 108 -0.55 17.25 -9.87
C LYS A 108 -1.26 16.90 -8.57
N TYR A 109 -0.51 16.69 -7.48
CA TYR A 109 -1.01 16.15 -6.22
C TYR A 109 -0.75 17.08 -5.02
N THR A 110 0.08 18.09 -5.16
CA THR A 110 0.37 19.05 -4.09
C THR A 110 0.91 20.37 -4.63
N ASP A 111 0.55 21.47 -3.96
CA ASP A 111 1.10 22.81 -4.20
C ASP A 111 2.34 23.10 -3.34
N ARG A 112 2.77 22.13 -2.52
CA ARG A 112 3.92 22.26 -1.61
C ARG A 112 5.23 22.24 -2.35
N ALA A 113 6.27 22.78 -1.72
CA ALA A 113 7.62 22.69 -2.25
C ALA A 113 8.11 21.23 -2.19
N VAL A 114 8.36 20.62 -3.35
CA VAL A 114 8.86 19.24 -3.45
C VAL A 114 10.31 19.24 -3.91
N LYS A 115 11.18 18.57 -3.15
CA LYS A 115 12.54 18.23 -3.57
C LYS A 115 12.62 16.75 -3.89
N VAL A 116 13.25 16.40 -5.01
CA VAL A 116 13.48 15.01 -5.44
C VAL A 116 14.97 14.71 -5.42
N ASP A 117 15.38 13.74 -4.63
CA ASP A 117 16.74 13.19 -4.59
C ASP A 117 16.69 11.75 -5.14
N ILE A 118 17.56 11.40 -6.08
CA ILE A 118 17.60 10.07 -6.71
C ILE A 118 18.97 9.45 -6.47
N ASN A 119 18.99 8.16 -6.11
CA ASN A 119 20.19 7.34 -5.92
C ASN A 119 21.25 8.04 -5.06
N THR A 120 20.83 8.53 -3.90
CA THR A 120 21.70 9.27 -2.96
C THR A 120 22.88 8.45 -2.41
N GLY A 121 22.95 7.15 -2.71
CA GLY A 121 24.09 6.29 -2.40
C GLY A 121 25.17 6.27 -3.48
N ASP A 122 24.94 6.89 -4.64
CA ASP A 122 25.94 7.02 -5.69
C ASP A 122 27.14 7.86 -5.23
N ASN A 123 28.31 7.54 -5.77
CA ASN A 123 29.51 8.37 -5.66
C ASN A 123 30.20 8.42 -7.02
N TYR A 124 29.94 9.50 -7.75
CA TYR A 124 30.40 9.68 -9.12
C TYR A 124 31.92 9.83 -9.26
N ASP A 125 32.59 10.38 -8.26
CA ASP A 125 34.06 10.53 -8.25
C ASP A 125 34.73 9.17 -8.05
N ALA A 126 34.14 8.31 -7.21
CA ALA A 126 34.58 6.94 -6.99
C ALA A 126 34.08 5.96 -8.06
N GLY A 127 33.24 6.40 -8.99
CA GLY A 127 32.64 5.55 -10.01
C GLY A 127 31.62 4.54 -9.46
N ILE A 128 30.96 4.86 -8.35
CA ILE A 128 29.92 4.06 -7.71
C ILE A 128 28.56 4.55 -8.22
N PHE A 129 27.81 3.65 -8.85
CA PHE A 129 26.51 3.90 -9.45
C PHE A 129 25.57 2.75 -9.10
N TYR A 130 24.28 3.03 -8.93
CA TYR A 130 23.27 1.98 -8.77
C TYR A 130 22.90 1.31 -10.11
N LEU A 131 23.83 0.52 -10.64
CA LEU A 131 23.66 -0.29 -11.86
C LEU A 131 23.30 -1.73 -11.50
N THR A 132 22.48 -2.33 -12.34
CA THR A 132 22.02 -3.73 -12.25
C THR A 132 21.90 -4.33 -13.65
N VAL A 133 22.02 -5.65 -13.77
CA VAL A 133 21.79 -6.40 -15.02
C VAL A 133 20.30 -6.65 -15.24
N THR A 134 19.57 -6.97 -14.17
CA THR A 134 18.17 -7.40 -14.22
C THR A 134 17.17 -6.27 -13.96
N GLY A 135 17.64 -5.11 -13.46
CA GLY A 135 16.76 -4.05 -12.97
C GLY A 135 16.28 -4.26 -11.54
N LEU A 136 16.86 -5.22 -10.81
CA LEU A 136 16.48 -5.58 -9.45
C LEU A 136 17.72 -5.81 -8.55
N SER A 137 17.73 -5.26 -7.33
CA SER A 137 18.89 -5.33 -6.41
C SER A 137 19.23 -6.72 -5.88
N TRP A 138 18.27 -7.64 -5.83
CA TRP A 138 18.49 -9.00 -5.31
C TRP A 138 19.59 -9.77 -6.04
N GLU A 139 19.95 -9.37 -7.27
CA GLU A 139 21.08 -9.95 -8.00
C GLU A 139 22.43 -9.70 -7.31
N ASN A 140 22.53 -8.68 -6.45
CA ASN A 140 23.75 -8.24 -5.79
C ASN A 140 23.69 -8.39 -4.25
N GLY A 141 22.88 -9.33 -3.75
CA GLY A 141 22.91 -9.74 -2.33
C GLY A 141 21.82 -9.16 -1.44
N ASP A 142 20.86 -8.42 -2.00
CA ASP A 142 19.66 -8.00 -1.27
C ASP A 142 18.62 -9.14 -1.16
N ASP A 143 18.11 -9.37 0.05
CA ASP A 143 17.12 -10.41 0.35
C ASP A 143 15.70 -9.85 0.48
N GLY A 144 14.71 -10.66 0.09
CA GLY A 144 13.29 -10.33 0.21
C GLY A 144 12.49 -11.38 0.99
N SER A 145 11.50 -10.95 1.78
CA SER A 145 10.54 -11.86 2.42
C SER A 145 9.13 -11.26 2.51
N VAL A 146 8.14 -12.14 2.50
CA VAL A 146 6.72 -11.76 2.57
C VAL A 146 6.44 -10.99 3.86
N GLY A 147 5.68 -9.89 3.75
CA GLY A 147 5.28 -9.08 4.91
C GLY A 147 6.29 -8.02 5.35
N ARG A 148 7.43 -7.88 4.68
CA ARG A 148 8.47 -6.89 5.01
C ARG A 148 8.43 -5.61 4.18
N GLY A 149 7.50 -5.50 3.24
CA GLY A 149 7.27 -4.31 2.42
C GLY A 149 6.00 -3.55 2.82
N ASN A 150 5.34 -3.01 1.82
CA ASN A 150 4.10 -2.24 1.94
C ASN A 150 2.98 -3.00 2.66
N ARG A 151 2.05 -2.23 3.24
CA ARG A 151 0.74 -2.74 3.67
C ARG A 151 -0.20 -2.81 2.46
N VAL A 152 -1.43 -3.33 2.65
CA VAL A 152 -2.41 -3.44 1.55
C VAL A 152 -2.76 -2.09 0.89
N SER A 153 -2.49 -0.96 1.55
CA SER A 153 -2.60 0.39 0.98
C SER A 153 -1.67 0.63 -0.21
N GLY A 154 -0.57 -0.12 -0.32
CA GLY A 154 0.55 0.23 -1.20
C GLY A 154 1.67 1.01 -0.51
N LEU A 155 1.58 1.24 0.81
CA LEU A 155 2.46 2.15 1.53
C LEU A 155 2.91 1.59 2.88
N ILE A 156 3.99 2.18 3.41
CA ILE A 156 4.41 2.07 4.81
C ILE A 156 4.26 3.46 5.44
N THR A 157 3.36 3.60 6.40
CA THR A 157 2.92 4.89 6.94
C THR A 157 3.12 4.94 8.45
N PRO A 158 4.32 5.30 8.95
CA PRO A 158 4.62 5.24 10.39
C PRO A 158 3.76 6.20 11.25
N TYR A 159 3.11 7.19 10.63
CA TYR A 159 2.20 8.11 11.28
C TYR A 159 0.73 7.66 11.23
N ARG A 160 0.43 6.50 10.64
CA ARG A 160 -0.89 5.88 10.62
C ARG A 160 -0.86 4.57 11.43
N PRO A 161 -2.00 4.16 12.02
CA PRO A 161 -2.17 2.80 12.50
C PRO A 161 -1.97 1.79 11.36
N MET A 162 -1.27 0.69 11.62
CA MET A 162 -1.01 -0.36 10.65
C MET A 162 -1.22 -1.75 11.27
N SER A 163 -1.70 -2.69 10.47
CA SER A 163 -1.62 -4.11 10.80
C SER A 163 -0.26 -4.69 10.39
N MET A 164 0.30 -5.55 11.26
CA MET A 164 1.52 -6.30 10.96
C MET A 164 1.24 -7.55 10.11
N GLU A 165 -0.03 -7.90 9.90
CA GLU A 165 -0.44 -9.00 9.05
C GLU A 165 0.03 -8.83 7.61
N ALA A 166 0.83 -9.77 7.12
CA ALA A 166 1.13 -9.84 5.69
C ALA A 166 -0.12 -10.32 4.94
N ALA A 167 -0.59 -9.63 3.90
CA ALA A 167 -1.75 -10.09 3.11
C ALA A 167 -1.37 -11.05 1.97
N ALA A 168 -0.18 -10.87 1.38
CA ALA A 168 0.32 -11.69 0.28
C ALA A 168 0.49 -13.16 0.70
N GLY A 169 0.12 -14.09 -0.19
CA GLY A 169 0.24 -15.54 0.03
C GLY A 169 -0.85 -16.18 0.90
N LYS A 170 -1.63 -15.38 1.65
CA LYS A 170 -2.73 -15.90 2.48
C LYS A 170 -3.97 -16.25 1.67
N ASN A 171 -4.67 -17.30 2.11
CA ASN A 171 -5.89 -17.78 1.46
C ASN A 171 -6.96 -16.66 1.45
N PRO A 172 -7.68 -16.47 0.34
CA PRO A 172 -8.65 -15.38 0.22
C PRO A 172 -10.06 -15.74 0.72
N VAL A 173 -10.23 -16.85 1.43
CA VAL A 173 -11.56 -17.38 1.80
C VAL A 173 -11.85 -17.19 3.28
N THR A 174 -10.87 -17.50 4.13
CA THR A 174 -11.02 -17.50 5.60
C THR A 174 -9.91 -16.76 6.34
N HIS A 175 -8.86 -16.32 5.62
CA HIS A 175 -7.75 -15.65 6.30
C HIS A 175 -8.04 -14.19 6.62
N VAL A 176 -8.51 -13.95 7.84
CA VAL A 176 -8.90 -12.62 8.36
C VAL A 176 -7.78 -11.59 8.34
N GLY A 177 -6.53 -11.96 8.64
CA GLY A 177 -5.38 -11.06 8.46
C GLY A 177 -5.23 -10.49 7.03
N LYS A 178 -5.73 -11.19 6.00
CA LYS A 178 -5.82 -10.66 4.63
C LYS A 178 -7.14 -9.92 4.42
N LEU A 179 -8.26 -10.60 4.67
CA LEU A 179 -9.59 -10.11 4.34
C LEU A 179 -9.93 -8.81 5.08
N TYR A 180 -9.65 -8.73 6.39
CA TYR A 180 -9.96 -7.55 7.17
C TYR A 180 -9.07 -6.36 6.83
N ASN A 181 -7.80 -6.58 6.45
CA ASN A 181 -6.97 -5.48 5.96
C ASN A 181 -7.56 -4.89 4.68
N LEU A 182 -7.94 -5.74 3.73
CA LEU A 182 -8.57 -5.29 2.49
C LEU A 182 -9.92 -4.60 2.73
N LEU A 183 -10.82 -5.25 3.47
CA LEU A 183 -12.15 -4.73 3.77
C LEU A 183 -12.10 -3.40 4.53
N SER A 184 -11.18 -3.25 5.48
CA SER A 184 -11.04 -2.02 6.25
C SER A 184 -10.68 -0.81 5.38
N PHE A 185 -9.91 -0.98 4.30
CA PHE A 185 -9.65 0.11 3.34
C PHE A 185 -10.87 0.39 2.46
N GLU A 186 -11.63 -0.63 2.06
CA GLU A 186 -12.85 -0.46 1.28
C GLU A 186 -13.93 0.29 2.06
N ILE A 187 -14.16 -0.08 3.32
CA ILE A 187 -15.04 0.62 4.25
C ILE A 187 -14.59 2.07 4.43
N ALA A 188 -13.30 2.29 4.72
CA ALA A 188 -12.78 3.64 4.95
C ALA A 188 -13.00 4.55 3.71
N ASP A 189 -12.69 4.04 2.53
CA ASP A 189 -12.87 4.76 1.26
C ASP A 189 -14.36 5.03 0.95
N ARG A 190 -15.25 4.05 1.16
CA ARG A 190 -16.69 4.25 0.99
C ARG A 190 -17.25 5.29 1.96
N ILE A 191 -16.88 5.25 3.25
CA ILE A 191 -17.31 6.25 4.24
C ILE A 191 -16.93 7.67 3.77
N VAL A 192 -15.70 7.87 3.29
CA VAL A 192 -15.27 9.19 2.80
C VAL A 192 -16.04 9.60 1.54
N LYS A 193 -16.27 8.67 0.61
CA LYS A 193 -16.98 8.95 -0.65
C LYS A 193 -18.46 9.28 -0.45
N GLU A 194 -19.17 8.49 0.36
CA GLU A 194 -20.60 8.67 0.62
C GLU A 194 -20.87 9.91 1.51
N HIS A 195 -19.87 10.33 2.29
CA HIS A 195 -19.92 11.55 3.09
C HIS A 195 -18.92 12.61 2.59
N ALA A 196 -18.82 12.78 1.28
CA ALA A 196 -17.92 13.75 0.66
C ALA A 196 -18.07 15.16 1.27
N GLY A 197 -16.94 15.75 1.68
CA GLY A 197 -16.88 17.07 2.32
C GLY A 197 -17.31 17.10 3.80
N LYS A 198 -17.65 15.95 4.40
CA LYS A 198 -18.04 15.82 5.82
C LYS A 198 -17.04 15.04 6.67
N VAL A 199 -16.24 14.17 6.06
CA VAL A 199 -15.24 13.34 6.73
C VAL A 199 -13.86 13.82 6.33
N LYS A 200 -13.08 14.29 7.31
CA LYS A 200 -11.68 14.68 7.11
C LYS A 200 -10.77 13.46 7.05
N GLU A 201 -11.00 12.50 7.93
CA GLU A 201 -10.18 11.30 8.07
C GLU A 201 -10.98 10.20 8.77
N VAL A 202 -10.76 8.95 8.38
CA VAL A 202 -11.33 7.78 9.04
C VAL A 202 -10.29 6.68 9.14
N TRP A 203 -10.29 5.97 10.28
CA TRP A 203 -9.56 4.72 10.47
C TRP A 203 -10.54 3.61 10.82
N VAL A 204 -10.45 2.50 10.10
CA VAL A 204 -11.28 1.31 10.31
C VAL A 204 -10.41 0.20 10.88
N ARG A 205 -10.88 -0.44 11.95
CA ARG A 205 -10.21 -1.59 12.59
C ARG A 205 -11.22 -2.73 12.73
N ILE A 206 -10.83 -3.92 12.28
CA ILE A 206 -11.68 -5.12 12.37
C ILE A 206 -10.87 -6.22 13.03
N VAL A 207 -11.41 -6.84 14.09
CA VAL A 207 -10.73 -7.83 14.93
C VAL A 207 -11.49 -9.15 14.91
N SER A 208 -10.83 -10.25 14.55
CA SER A 208 -11.44 -11.58 14.52
C SER A 208 -11.20 -12.34 15.81
N GLN A 209 -11.96 -13.42 15.98
CA GLN A 209 -11.59 -14.53 16.86
C GLN A 209 -11.55 -15.82 16.03
N ILE A 210 -10.51 -16.63 16.21
CA ILE A 210 -10.39 -17.92 15.51
C ILE A 210 -11.64 -18.78 15.70
N GLY A 211 -12.14 -19.37 14.62
CA GLY A 211 -13.32 -20.24 14.61
C GLY A 211 -14.67 -19.52 14.63
N LYS A 212 -14.71 -18.18 14.66
CA LYS A 212 -15.93 -17.39 14.45
C LYS A 212 -16.16 -17.09 12.96
N PRO A 213 -17.41 -16.88 12.50
CA PRO A 213 -17.67 -16.45 11.14
C PRO A 213 -16.89 -15.16 10.80
N ILE A 214 -16.33 -15.07 9.59
CA ILE A 214 -15.53 -13.90 9.19
C ILE A 214 -16.36 -12.61 9.05
N ASP A 215 -17.68 -12.72 8.88
CA ASP A 215 -18.64 -11.62 8.86
C ASP A 215 -19.11 -11.20 10.27
N GLU A 216 -18.76 -11.97 11.31
CA GLU A 216 -19.06 -11.67 12.72
C GLU A 216 -17.78 -11.38 13.54
N PRO A 217 -17.08 -10.26 13.28
CA PRO A 217 -15.88 -9.91 14.03
C PRO A 217 -16.20 -9.61 15.51
N GLN A 218 -15.19 -9.77 16.39
CA GLN A 218 -15.32 -9.35 17.80
C GLN A 218 -15.55 -7.84 17.93
N ALA A 219 -14.96 -7.08 17.01
CA ALA A 219 -15.16 -5.65 16.90
C ALA A 219 -14.90 -5.21 15.46
N ALA A 220 -15.76 -4.33 14.96
CA ALA A 220 -15.51 -3.49 13.78
C ALA A 220 -15.71 -2.04 14.20
N THR A 221 -14.70 -1.19 14.07
CA THR A 221 -14.71 0.17 14.59
C THR A 221 -14.22 1.15 13.55
N ALA A 222 -15.02 2.18 13.27
CA ALA A 222 -14.60 3.37 12.53
C ALA A 222 -14.34 4.53 13.49
N GLN A 223 -13.10 5.02 13.51
CA GLN A 223 -12.73 6.25 14.18
C GLN A 223 -12.74 7.38 13.15
N ILE A 224 -13.72 8.28 13.24
CA ILE A 224 -13.97 9.33 12.24
C ILE A 224 -13.60 10.69 12.81
N ILE A 225 -12.78 11.43 12.07
CA ILE A 225 -12.55 12.86 12.26
C ILE A 225 -13.47 13.60 11.30
N PRO A 226 -14.50 14.31 11.79
CA PRO A 226 -15.39 15.09 10.93
C PRO A 226 -14.68 16.34 10.42
N GLU A 227 -15.14 16.84 9.27
CA GLU A 227 -14.77 18.15 8.78
C GLU A 227 -15.26 19.27 9.69
N LYS A 228 -14.61 20.43 9.62
CA LYS A 228 -15.00 21.59 10.44
C LYS A 228 -16.46 21.98 10.14
N GLY A 229 -17.28 22.03 11.19
CA GLY A 229 -18.71 22.34 11.07
C GLY A 229 -19.61 21.11 10.85
N THR A 230 -19.05 19.91 10.76
CA THR A 230 -19.82 18.66 10.72
C THR A 230 -19.90 18.03 12.11
N HIS A 231 -21.09 17.59 12.51
CA HIS A 231 -21.28 16.83 13.74
C HIS A 231 -21.09 15.33 13.49
N LEU A 232 -20.26 14.66 14.28
CA LEU A 232 -20.03 13.22 14.14
C LEU A 232 -21.34 12.40 14.17
N SER A 233 -22.30 12.82 15.01
CA SER A 233 -23.62 12.16 15.12
C SER A 233 -24.41 12.10 13.81
N SER A 234 -24.12 12.96 12.83
CA SER A 234 -24.77 12.89 11.51
C SER A 234 -24.15 11.86 10.56
N ILE A 235 -23.11 11.13 10.98
CA ILE A 235 -22.38 10.15 10.18
C ILE A 235 -22.44 8.76 10.82
N VAL A 236 -22.47 8.68 12.17
CA VAL A 236 -22.34 7.41 12.92
C VAL A 236 -23.27 6.30 12.40
N LYS A 237 -24.57 6.58 12.27
CA LYS A 237 -25.54 5.56 11.89
C LYS A 237 -25.31 5.05 10.46
N ASP A 238 -24.98 5.95 9.54
CA ASP A 238 -24.72 5.59 8.14
C ASP A 238 -23.43 4.77 8.05
N ALA A 239 -22.40 5.12 8.82
CA ALA A 239 -21.15 4.38 8.91
C ALA A 239 -21.34 2.97 9.52
N GLU A 240 -22.18 2.82 10.55
CA GLU A 240 -22.54 1.51 11.13
C GLU A 240 -23.21 0.62 10.08
N VAL A 241 -24.22 1.14 9.38
CA VAL A 241 -24.93 0.40 8.32
C VAL A 241 -23.98 -0.01 7.20
N LEU A 242 -23.06 0.88 6.80
CA LEU A 242 -22.07 0.59 5.77
C LEU A 242 -21.07 -0.50 6.21
N ILE A 243 -20.61 -0.45 7.46
CA ILE A 243 -19.73 -1.50 8.02
C ILE A 243 -20.45 -2.85 8.02
N ASP A 244 -21.69 -2.89 8.48
CA ASP A 244 -22.50 -4.11 8.51
C ASP A 244 -22.71 -4.65 7.08
N GLU A 245 -23.05 -3.79 6.12
CA GLU A 245 -23.19 -4.17 4.70
C GLU A 245 -21.89 -4.78 4.14
N GLU A 246 -20.73 -4.15 4.41
CA GLU A 246 -19.44 -4.63 3.92
C GLU A 246 -19.03 -5.96 4.57
N LEU A 247 -19.31 -6.15 5.86
CA LEU A 247 -19.10 -7.41 6.57
C LEU A 247 -20.01 -8.52 6.01
N GLU A 248 -21.30 -8.23 5.82
CA GLU A 248 -22.26 -9.14 5.18
C GLU A 248 -21.87 -9.52 3.76
N ASN A 249 -21.00 -8.76 3.10
CA ASN A 249 -20.55 -9.00 1.72
C ASN A 249 -19.09 -9.45 1.62
N ILE A 250 -18.41 -9.70 2.75
CA ILE A 250 -16.97 -9.98 2.80
C ILE A 250 -16.55 -11.17 1.92
N TYR A 251 -17.41 -12.18 1.74
CA TYR A 251 -17.12 -13.35 0.89
C TYR A 251 -16.94 -12.99 -0.59
N LYS A 252 -17.57 -11.90 -1.07
CA LYS A 252 -17.39 -11.40 -2.46
C LYS A 252 -15.97 -10.89 -2.70
N LEU A 253 -15.23 -10.57 -1.65
CA LEU A 253 -13.83 -10.16 -1.75
C LEU A 253 -12.95 -11.27 -2.32
N THR A 254 -13.32 -12.53 -2.07
CA THR A 254 -12.63 -13.72 -2.61
C THR A 254 -12.47 -13.63 -4.13
N ASP A 255 -13.57 -13.41 -4.85
CA ASP A 255 -13.57 -13.36 -6.32
C ASP A 255 -12.74 -12.20 -6.85
N ARG A 256 -12.83 -11.04 -6.19
CA ARG A 256 -12.07 -9.85 -6.57
C ARG A 256 -10.56 -10.06 -6.35
N ILE A 257 -10.18 -10.73 -5.28
CA ILE A 257 -8.78 -11.11 -5.01
C ILE A 257 -8.28 -12.10 -6.08
N VAL A 258 -9.06 -13.15 -6.37
CA VAL A 258 -8.69 -14.17 -7.37
C VAL A 258 -8.57 -13.57 -8.77
N GLN A 259 -9.39 -12.58 -9.11
CA GLN A 259 -9.32 -11.84 -10.37
C GLN A 259 -8.19 -10.79 -10.40
N GLY A 260 -7.40 -10.63 -9.33
CA GLY A 260 -6.33 -9.63 -9.26
C GLY A 260 -6.83 -8.18 -9.24
N LYS A 261 -8.11 -7.96 -8.89
CA LYS A 261 -8.73 -6.62 -8.86
C LYS A 261 -8.50 -5.87 -7.55
N VAL A 262 -7.85 -6.50 -6.58
CA VAL A 262 -7.61 -5.94 -5.25
C VAL A 262 -6.11 -5.91 -4.99
N ARG A 263 -5.60 -4.73 -4.64
CA ARG A 263 -4.21 -4.54 -4.23
C ARG A 263 -3.98 -5.20 -2.86
N CYS A 264 -2.91 -5.99 -2.74
CA CYS A 264 -2.54 -6.66 -1.49
C CYS A 264 -1.25 -6.12 -0.85
N PHE A 265 -0.54 -5.21 -1.52
CA PHE A 265 0.69 -4.54 -1.09
C PHE A 265 1.01 -3.39 -2.05
#